data_AF-A0A3S1HH23-F1
#
_entry.id   AF-A0A3S1HH23-F1
#
_cell.length_a   1.000
_cell.length_b   1.000
_cell.length_c   1.000
_cell.angle_alpha   90.00
_cell.angle_beta   90.00
_cell.angle_gamma   90.00
#
_symmetry.space_group_name_H-M   'P 1'
#
loop_
_entity.id
_entity.type
_entity.pdbx_description
1 polymer ?
#
loop_
_entity_poly.entity_id
_entity_poly.type
_entity_poly.pdbx_seq_one_letter_code
_entity_poly.pdbx_strand_id
1 'polypeptide(L)' 'MRLRDHPFKRAYHKPEDDIAEGFYLPAVRSSLCYDRAVGFFSSTVFLLAWPSLKAFAAAGGRMRLICSPVLSDDDHEALR' A
#
# COMPACT_ATOMS: atom_id res chain seq x y z
N MET A 1 -8.48 -7.07 -14.27
CA MET A 1 -9.06 -5.72 -14.23
C MET A 1 -7.91 -4.72 -14.17
N ARG A 2 -7.90 -3.67 -15.01
CA ARG A 2 -6.84 -2.65 -14.96
C ARG A 2 -7.16 -1.65 -13.86
N LEU A 3 -6.15 -0.93 -13.36
CA LEU A 3 -6.33 0.07 -12.29
C LEU A 3 -7.49 1.05 -12.55
N ARG A 4 -7.61 1.53 -13.80
CA ARG A 4 -8.63 2.50 -14.22
C ARG A 4 -10.06 1.96 -14.28
N ASP A 5 -10.21 0.64 -14.27
CA ASP A 5 -11.53 0.01 -14.40
C ASP A 5 -12.23 -0.08 -13.04
N HIS A 6 -11.49 0.08 -11.93
CA HIS A 6 -12.02 -0.05 -10.58
C HIS A 6 -12.97 1.10 -10.22
N PRO A 7 -14.13 0.83 -9.59
CA PRO A 7 -15.10 1.83 -9.22
C PRO A 7 -14.72 2.52 -7.89
N PHE A 8 -13.53 3.13 -7.83
CA PHE A 8 -13.07 3.80 -6.62
C PHE A 8 -13.93 5.02 -6.27
N LYS A 9 -14.18 5.21 -4.97
CA LYS A 9 -14.85 6.40 -4.46
C LYS A 9 -13.92 7.60 -4.55
N ARG A 10 -14.51 8.79 -4.65
CA ARG A 10 -13.74 10.06 -4.60
C ARG A 10 -13.15 10.33 -3.22
N ALA A 11 -13.78 9.80 -2.17
CA ALA A 11 -13.33 9.89 -0.79
C ALA A 11 -13.75 8.63 -0.04
N TYR A 12 -12.95 8.27 0.96
CA TYR A 12 -13.19 7.15 1.87
C TYR A 12 -13.12 7.69 3.30
N HIS A 13 -14.10 7.32 4.12
CA HIS A 13 -14.22 7.79 5.50
C HIS A 13 -14.33 6.60 6.43
N LYS A 14 -13.48 6.56 7.47
CA LYS A 14 -13.73 5.67 8.61
C LYS A 14 -14.79 6.34 9.49
N PRO A 15 -15.76 5.60 10.06
CA PRO A 15 -15.92 4.14 10.18
C PRO A 15 -16.69 3.43 9.06
N GLU A 16 -17.23 4.14 8.07
CA GLU A 16 -18.16 3.57 7.09
C GLU A 16 -17.47 2.75 5.99
N ASP A 17 -16.22 3.09 5.68
CA ASP A 17 -15.45 2.48 4.62
C ASP A 17 -14.33 1.59 5.15
N ASP A 18 -14.29 0.35 4.66
CA ASP A 18 -13.06 -0.42 4.63
C ASP A 18 -12.18 0.10 3.48
N ILE A 19 -11.32 1.07 3.80
CA ILE A 19 -10.39 1.65 2.82
C ILE A 19 -9.36 0.63 2.30
N ALA A 20 -9.08 -0.45 3.04
CA ALA A 20 -8.15 -1.47 2.59
C ALA A 20 -8.77 -2.25 1.42
N GLU A 21 -9.96 -2.82 1.61
CA GLU A 21 -10.68 -3.57 0.56
C GLU A 21 -11.23 -2.64 -0.53
N GLY A 22 -11.71 -1.46 -0.15
CA GLY A 22 -12.34 -0.51 -1.06
C GLY A 22 -11.38 0.25 -1.96
N PHE A 23 -10.08 0.29 -1.65
CA PHE A 23 -9.09 1.05 -2.41
C PHE A 23 -7.71 0.39 -2.45
N TYR A 24 -7.02 0.25 -1.31
CA TYR A 24 -5.59 -0.09 -1.31
C TYR A 24 -5.30 -1.45 -1.93
N LEU A 25 -6.02 -2.49 -1.51
CA LEU A 25 -5.81 -3.85 -1.98
C LEU A 25 -6.05 -4.01 -3.49
N PRO A 26 -7.21 -3.62 -4.05
CA PRO A 26 -7.46 -3.71 -5.49
C PRO A 26 -6.53 -2.80 -6.31
N ALA A 27 -6.20 -1.60 -5.82
CA ALA A 27 -5.32 -0.67 -6.53
C ALA A 27 -3.89 -1.21 -6.64
N VAL A 28 -3.29 -1.64 -5.53
CA VAL A 28 -1.92 -2.17 -5.51
C VAL A 28 -1.81 -3.41 -6.37
N ARG A 29 -2.77 -4.34 -6.26
CA ARG A 29 -2.81 -5.57 -7.07
C ARG A 29 -2.87 -5.30 -8.58
N SER A 30 -3.47 -4.18 -8.99
CA SER A 30 -3.72 -3.85 -10.40
C SER A 30 -2.71 -2.84 -10.96
N SER A 31 -1.61 -2.58 -10.25
CA SER A 31 -0.61 -1.57 -10.58
C SER A 31 0.78 -2.19 -10.77
N LEU A 32 1.66 -1.47 -11.47
CA LEU A 32 3.10 -1.79 -11.57
C LEU A 32 3.99 -0.76 -10.87
N CYS A 33 3.44 0.41 -10.52
CA CYS A 33 4.15 1.48 -9.83
C CYS A 33 3.30 1.91 -8.63
N TYR A 34 3.94 2.07 -7.47
CA TYR A 34 3.28 2.58 -6.27
C TYR A 34 4.19 3.57 -5.55
N ASP A 35 3.81 4.85 -5.62
CA ASP A 35 4.51 5.93 -4.93
C ASP A 35 3.71 6.35 -3.70
N ARG A 36 4.35 6.39 -2.55
CA ARG A 36 3.70 6.76 -1.29
C ARG A 36 4.58 7.69 -0.47
N ALA A 37 4.03 8.85 -0.13
CA ALA A 37 4.59 9.77 0.85
C ALA A 37 3.72 9.73 2.11
N VAL A 38 4.32 9.49 3.27
CA VAL A 38 3.62 9.41 4.55
C VAL A 38 4.41 10.07 5.68
N GLY A 39 3.72 10.69 6.63
CA GLY A 39 4.34 11.25 7.81
C GLY A 39 4.81 10.19 8.81
N PHE A 40 4.04 9.12 9.00
CA PHE A 40 4.38 7.99 9.88
C PHE A 40 4.40 6.70 9.06
N PHE A 41 5.43 5.87 9.29
CA PHE A 41 5.58 4.59 8.62
C PHE A 41 5.68 3.47 9.66
N SER A 42 5.04 2.35 9.33
CA SER A 42 5.24 1.06 9.98
C SER A 42 5.09 -0.03 8.94
N SER A 43 6.03 -0.98 8.89
CA SER A 43 5.95 -2.13 7.98
C SER A 43 4.75 -3.04 8.26
N THR A 44 4.10 -2.92 9.43
CA THR A 44 2.86 -3.62 9.78
C THR A 44 1.72 -3.39 8.78
N VAL A 45 1.75 -2.26 8.05
CA VAL A 45 0.80 -2.00 6.95
C VAL A 45 0.85 -3.08 5.87
N PHE A 46 2.00 -3.73 5.69
CA PHE A 46 2.18 -4.80 4.71
C PHE A 46 1.50 -6.10 5.13
N LEU A 47 1.24 -6.33 6.42
CA LEU A 47 0.47 -7.49 6.88
C LEU A 47 -0.97 -7.42 6.37
N LEU A 48 -1.57 -6.23 6.40
CA LEU A 48 -2.90 -5.98 5.84
C LEU A 48 -2.90 -6.10 4.31
N ALA A 49 -1.83 -5.63 3.67
CA ALA A 49 -1.71 -5.58 2.22
C ALA A 49 -1.11 -6.83 1.57
N TRP A 50 -0.75 -7.86 2.35
CA TRP A 50 0.11 -8.96 1.91
C TRP A 50 -0.37 -9.68 0.64
N PRO A 51 -1.64 -10.10 0.50
CA PRO A 51 -2.10 -10.80 -0.70
C PRO A 51 -1.94 -9.95 -1.97
N SER A 52 -2.18 -8.64 -1.86
CA SER A 52 -2.07 -7.71 -2.98
C SER A 52 -0.62 -7.34 -3.28
N LEU A 53 0.23 -7.21 -2.26
CA LEU A 53 1.67 -6.97 -2.42
C LEU A 53 2.38 -8.15 -3.07
N LYS A 54 2.00 -9.38 -2.73
CA LYS A 54 2.55 -10.58 -3.37
C LYS A 54 2.27 -10.59 -4.88
N ALA A 55 1.04 -10.28 -5.27
CA ALA A 55 0.66 -10.16 -6.69
C ALA A 55 1.40 -9.00 -7.38
N PHE A 56 1.50 -7.84 -6.72
CA PHE A 56 2.23 -6.68 -7.20
C PHE A 56 3.71 -7.00 -7.45
N ALA A 57 4.39 -7.61 -6.49
CA ALA A 57 5.79 -8.00 -6.61
C ALA A 57 5.99 -9.05 -7.72
N ALA A 58 5.12 -10.06 -7.80
CA ALA A 58 5.16 -11.09 -8.84
C ALA A 58 4.97 -10.51 -10.26
N ALA A 59 4.21 -9.42 -10.38
CA ALA A 59 4.02 -8.69 -11.63
C ALA A 59 5.19 -7.75 -12.00
N GLY A 60 6.27 -7.72 -11.20
CA GLY A 60 7.41 -6.82 -11.41
C GLY A 60 7.19 -5.40 -10.87
N GLY A 61 6.24 -5.24 -9.94
CA GLY A 61 5.90 -3.96 -9.34
C GLY A 61 7.08 -3.24 -8.69
N ARG A 62 7.09 -1.91 -8.77
CA ARG A 62 8.09 -1.03 -8.18
C ARG A 62 7.41 -0.07 -7.20
N MET A 63 7.85 -0.10 -5.94
CA MET A 63 7.36 0.81 -4.90
C MET A 63 8.43 1.85 -4.57
N ARG A 64 8.03 3.11 -4.41
CA ARG A 64 8.88 4.17 -3.86
C ARG A 64 8.19 4.76 -2.63
N LEU A 65 8.93 4.85 -1.54
CA LEU A 65 8.41 5.32 -0.26
C LEU A 65 9.19 6.53 0.22
N ILE A 66 8.48 7.60 0.59
CA ILE A 66 9.03 8.73 1.33
C ILE A 66 8.32 8.71 2.69
N CYS A 67 9.09 8.55 3.77
CA CYS A 67 8.57 8.52 5.12
C CYS A 67 9.45 9.30 6.09
N SER A 68 8.90 9.59 7.28
CA SER A 68 9.69 10.15 8.39
C SER A 68 10.87 9.23 8.73
N PRO A 69 12.02 9.79 9.17
CA PRO A 69 13.14 9.00 9.67
C PRO A 69 12.83 8.28 10.98
N VAL A 70 11.68 8.58 11.62
CA VAL A 70 11.23 7.89 12.83
C VAL A 70 10.67 6.52 12.42
N LEU A 71 11.54 5.51 12.51
CA LEU A 71 11.24 4.10 12.27
C LEU A 71 11.29 3.34 13.60
N SER A 72 10.58 2.21 13.70
CA SER A 72 10.85 1.24 14.76
C SER A 72 12.22 0.58 14.52
N ASP A 73 12.82 0.02 15.56
CA ASP A 73 14.07 -0.73 15.43
C ASP A 73 13.92 -1.89 14.43
N ASP A 74 12.79 -2.60 14.46
CA ASP A 74 12.48 -3.68 13.52
C ASP A 74 12.42 -3.19 12.07
N ASP A 75 11.78 -2.05 11.81
CA ASP A 75 11.67 -1.47 10.47
C ASP A 75 13.02 -0.94 9.98
N HIS A 76 13.81 -0.36 10.89
CA HIS A 76 15.16 0.11 10.58
C HIS A 76 16.06 -1.08 10.19
N GLU A 77 16.03 -2.17 10.96
CA GLU A 77 16.86 -3.34 10.68
C GLU A 77 16.45 -4.04 9.38
N ALA A 78 15.15 -4.15 9.09
CA ALA A 78 14.65 -4.75 7.85
C ALA A 78 15.00 -3.96 6.58
N LEU A 79 15.39 -2.68 6.71
CA LEU A 79 15.77 -1.80 5.59
C LEU A 79 17.29 -1.72 5.35
N ARG A 80 18.10 -2.33 6.22
CA ARG A 80 19.55 -2.45 6.02
C ARG A 80 19.89 -3.50 4.97
#